data_AF-A0ABC9T821-F1
#
_entry.id   AF-A0ABC9T821-F1
#
_cell.length_a   1.000
_cell.length_b   1.000
_cell.length_c   1.000
_cell.angle_alpha   90.00
_cell.angle_beta   90.00
_cell.angle_gamma   90.00
#
_symmetry.space_group_name_H-M   'P 1'
#
loop_
_entity.id
_entity.type
_entity.pdbx_description
1 polymer ?
#
loop_
_entity_poly.entity_id
_entity_poly.type
_entity_poly.pdbx_seq_one_letter_code
_entity_poly.pdbx_strand_id
1 'polypeptide(L)'
;MHYQDIQDLLDQITSEILNEHSNKIVDLIHAKDLSEKQKLTQLLDYLYIHRNFLFILFKMNQFEEQLFLFLKQLIETRRENTKKNLPDDYVAVDIKTASLVGIIMWWIRNGLHFSSDYIANQIYLMYKG
;
A
#
# COMPACT_ATOMS: atom_id res chain seq x y z
N MET A 1 -19.86 32.03 -8.58
CA MET A 1 -18.96 30.88 -8.84
C MET A 1 -17.99 30.82 -7.67
N HIS A 2 -18.23 29.92 -6.72
CA HIS A 2 -17.41 29.73 -5.50
C HIS A 2 -17.33 28.24 -5.14
N TYR A 3 -18.36 27.48 -5.49
CA TYR A 3 -18.40 26.03 -5.28
C TYR A 3 -17.35 25.29 -6.12
N GLN A 4 -17.11 25.73 -7.36
CA GLN A 4 -16.07 25.18 -8.23
C GLN A 4 -14.68 25.39 -7.62
N ASP A 5 -14.39 26.61 -7.16
CA ASP A 5 -13.11 26.94 -6.49
C ASP A 5 -12.89 26.12 -5.21
N ILE A 6 -13.96 25.82 -4.46
CA ILE A 6 -13.89 24.95 -3.28
C ILE A 6 -13.63 23.49 -3.68
N GLN A 7 -14.23 22.99 -4.76
CA GLN A 7 -13.94 21.64 -5.26
C GLN A 7 -12.50 21.54 -5.77
N ASP A 8 -12.03 22.52 -6.54
CA ASP A 8 -10.66 22.56 -7.06
C ASP A 8 -9.63 22.64 -5.91
N LEU A 9 -9.92 23.41 -4.86
CA LEU A 9 -9.11 23.48 -3.65
C LEU A 9 -9.09 22.14 -2.89
N LEU A 10 -10.25 21.48 -2.78
CA LEU A 10 -10.35 20.17 -2.14
C LEU A 10 -9.57 19.11 -2.93
N ASP A 11 -9.64 19.13 -4.26
CA ASP A 11 -8.89 18.23 -5.13
C ASP A 11 -7.38 18.49 -5.03
N GLN A 12 -6.96 19.75 -4.99
CA GLN A 12 -5.56 20.11 -4.81
C GLN A 12 -5.02 19.68 -3.44
N ILE A 13 -5.74 19.98 -2.35
CA ILE A 13 -5.36 19.55 -0.99
C ILE A 13 -5.32 18.02 -0.91
N THR A 14 -6.28 17.33 -1.53
CA THR A 14 -6.31 15.87 -1.57
C THR A 14 -5.10 15.31 -2.31
N SER A 15 -4.74 15.90 -3.45
CA SER A 15 -3.56 15.53 -4.25
C SER A 15 -2.24 15.81 -3.53
N GLU A 16 -2.11 16.95 -2.85
CA GLU A 16 -0.91 17.31 -2.08
C GLU A 16 -0.70 16.35 -0.90
N ILE A 17 -1.76 16.07 -0.13
CA ILE A 17 -1.67 15.11 0.98
C ILE A 17 -1.43 13.69 0.43
N LEU A 18 -2.06 13.30 -0.69
CA LEU A 18 -1.74 12.04 -1.36
C LEU A 18 -0.26 11.95 -1.74
N ASN A 19 0.32 13.01 -2.30
CA ASN A 19 1.72 13.05 -2.68
C ASN A 19 2.65 12.96 -1.47
N GLU A 20 2.37 13.71 -0.40
CA GLU A 20 3.16 13.66 0.84
C GLU A 20 3.16 12.26 1.45
N HIS A 21 1.97 11.65 1.58
CA HIS A 21 1.83 10.31 2.13
C HIS A 21 2.41 9.24 1.20
N SER A 22 2.28 9.41 -0.12
CA SER A 22 2.90 8.51 -1.11
C SER A 22 4.42 8.56 -1.04
N ASN A 23 5.02 9.75 -0.95
CA ASN A 23 6.46 9.91 -0.77
C ASN A 23 6.92 9.22 0.52
N LYS A 24 6.15 9.34 1.61
CA LYS A 24 6.48 8.68 2.87
C LYS A 24 6.39 7.16 2.78
N ILE A 25 5.39 6.64 2.08
CA ILE A 25 5.25 5.20 1.79
C ILE A 25 6.44 4.70 0.96
N VAL A 26 6.85 5.46 -0.07
CA VAL A 26 8.03 5.17 -0.89
C VAL A 26 9.29 5.12 -0.03
N ASP A 27 9.50 6.08 0.86
CA ASP A 27 10.66 6.13 1.76
C ASP A 27 10.73 4.91 2.69
N LEU A 28 9.61 4.55 3.32
CA LEU A 28 9.53 3.40 4.24
C LEU A 28 9.89 2.09 3.54
N ILE A 29 9.55 1.96 2.26
CA ILE A 29 9.77 0.72 1.51
C ILE A 29 11.18 0.67 0.91
N HIS A 30 11.76 1.82 0.57
CA HIS A 30 13.13 1.93 0.09
C HIS A 30 14.19 1.97 1.22
N ALA A 31 13.78 2.00 2.49
CA ALA A 31 14.68 1.93 3.64
C ALA A 31 15.65 0.73 3.52
N LYS A 32 16.95 0.99 3.30
CA LYS A 32 17.91 -0.06 2.93
C LYS A 32 18.25 -1.02 4.09
N ASP A 33 18.04 -0.58 5.33
CA ASP A 33 18.50 -1.29 6.52
C ASP A 33 17.42 -2.16 7.19
N LEU A 34 16.27 -2.32 6.55
CA LEU A 34 15.14 -3.08 7.09
C LEU A 34 14.89 -4.37 6.30
N SER A 35 14.57 -5.44 7.01
CA SER A 35 14.04 -6.67 6.40
C SER A 35 12.70 -6.42 5.72
N GLU A 36 12.32 -7.28 4.77
CA GLU A 36 11.05 -7.15 4.05
C GLU A 36 9.83 -7.15 4.98
N LYS A 37 9.86 -7.98 6.02
CA LYS A 37 8.82 -8.00 7.05
C LYS A 37 8.78 -6.68 7.82
N GLN A 38 9.93 -6.13 8.23
CA GLN A 38 9.98 -4.86 8.95
C GLN A 38 9.43 -3.70 8.10
N LYS A 39 9.76 -3.65 6.80
CA LYS A 39 9.20 -2.67 5.86
C LYS A 39 7.68 -2.77 5.75
N LEU A 40 7.17 -3.99 5.62
CA LEU A 40 5.74 -4.25 5.57
C LEU A 40 5.05 -3.82 6.89
N THR A 41 5.62 -4.18 8.05
CA THR A 41 5.08 -3.77 9.34
C THR A 41 5.05 -2.25 9.48
N GLN A 42 6.13 -1.54 9.10
CA GLN A 42 6.16 -0.07 9.15
C GLN A 42 5.15 0.57 8.20
N LEU A 43 4.95 0.01 7.00
CA LEU A 43 3.90 0.45 6.09
C LEU A 43 2.52 0.28 6.74
N LEU A 44 2.25 -0.88 7.33
CA LEU A 44 0.97 -1.16 8.00
C LEU A 44 0.74 -0.23 9.20
N ASP A 45 1.78 0.03 10.01
CA ASP A 45 1.72 1.00 11.12
C ASP A 45 1.39 2.41 10.63
N TYR A 46 2.04 2.85 9.55
CA TYR A 46 1.77 4.13 8.94
C TYR A 46 0.31 4.23 8.46
N LEU A 47 -0.18 3.21 7.75
CA LEU A 47 -1.56 3.16 7.29
C LEU A 47 -2.56 3.17 8.46
N TYR A 48 -2.25 2.47 9.56
CA TYR A 48 -3.08 2.45 10.76
C TYR A 48 -3.16 3.81 11.46
N ILE A 49 -2.03 4.51 11.59
CA ILE A 49 -1.97 5.85 12.20
C ILE A 49 -2.80 6.85 11.38
N HIS A 50 -2.70 6.79 10.05
CA HIS A 50 -3.36 7.72 9.14
C HIS A 50 -4.73 7.23 8.62
N ARG A 51 -5.27 6.14 9.18
CA ARG A 51 -6.47 5.46 8.67
C ARG A 51 -7.69 6.36 8.48
N ASN A 52 -7.89 7.38 9.31
CA ASN A 52 -9.05 8.28 9.18
C ASN A 52 -8.98 9.10 7.89
N PHE A 53 -7.79 9.56 7.53
CA PHE A 53 -7.55 10.25 6.27
C PHE A 53 -7.66 9.29 5.08
N LEU A 54 -7.06 8.10 5.20
CA LEU A 54 -7.20 7.04 4.19
C LEU A 54 -8.65 6.63 3.97
N PHE A 55 -9.49 6.66 5.01
CA PHE A 55 -10.91 6.35 4.90
C PHE A 55 -11.69 7.35 4.07
N ILE A 56 -11.28 8.63 4.10
CA ILE A 56 -11.84 9.67 3.24
C ILE A 56 -11.39 9.42 1.79
N LEU A 57 -10.10 9.13 1.58
CA LEU A 57 -9.55 8.80 0.26
C LEU A 57 -10.16 7.53 -0.35
N PHE A 58 -10.46 6.51 0.46
CA PHE A 58 -11.15 5.30 0.00
C PHE A 58 -12.53 5.58 -0.59
N LYS A 59 -13.24 6.58 -0.06
CA LYS A 59 -14.56 6.97 -0.57
C LYS A 59 -14.49 7.70 -1.91
N MET A 60 -13.31 8.19 -2.28
CA MET A 60 -13.08 8.90 -3.55
C MET A 60 -12.63 7.98 -4.69
N ASN A 61 -12.62 6.64 -4.50
CA ASN A 61 -12.22 5.60 -5.46
C ASN A 61 -10.78 5.69 -6.04
N GLN A 62 -10.05 6.77 -5.81
CA GLN A 62 -8.70 6.98 -6.37
C GLN A 62 -7.60 6.26 -5.59
N PHE A 63 -7.82 5.99 -4.31
CA PHE A 63 -6.78 5.46 -3.45
C PHE A 63 -6.42 3.99 -3.73
N GLU A 64 -7.40 3.15 -4.05
CA GLU A 64 -7.16 1.72 -4.30
C GLU A 64 -6.29 1.51 -5.54
N GLU A 65 -6.58 2.24 -6.62
CA GLU A 65 -5.81 2.22 -7.86
C GLU A 65 -4.38 2.74 -7.65
N GLN A 66 -4.23 3.84 -6.92
CA GLN A 66 -2.89 4.36 -6.57
C GLN A 66 -2.11 3.37 -5.72
N LEU A 67 -2.72 2.82 -4.67
CA LEU A 67 -2.10 1.81 -3.81
C LEU A 67 -1.67 0.57 -4.61
N PHE A 68 -2.50 0.13 -5.55
CA PHE A 68 -2.16 -0.96 -6.47
C PHE A 68 -0.93 -0.63 -7.32
N LEU A 69 -0.91 0.54 -7.98
CA LEU A 69 0.22 0.96 -8.82
C LEU A 69 1.52 1.05 -8.02
N PHE A 70 1.47 1.60 -6.81
CA PHE A 70 2.63 1.69 -5.92
C PHE A 70 3.15 0.31 -5.50
N LEU A 71 2.26 -0.57 -5.02
CA LEU A 71 2.64 -1.92 -4.60
C LEU A 71 3.16 -2.77 -5.78
N LYS A 72 2.59 -2.57 -6.98
CA LYS A 72 3.06 -3.22 -8.21
C LYS A 72 4.49 -2.81 -8.52
N GLN A 73 4.79 -1.51 -8.58
CA GLN A 73 6.14 -1.01 -8.86
C GLN A 73 7.18 -1.58 -7.89
N LEU A 74 6.81 -1.76 -6.62
CA LEU A 74 7.69 -2.33 -5.60
C LEU A 74 7.97 -3.82 -5.83
N ILE A 75 6.94 -4.59 -6.16
CA ILE A 75 7.08 -6.01 -6.48
C ILE A 75 7.89 -6.18 -7.78
N GLU A 76 7.69 -5.32 -8.77
CA GLU A 76 8.44 -5.32 -10.03
C GLU A 76 9.90 -4.92 -9.86
N THR A 77 10.19 -3.88 -9.08
CA THR A 77 11.57 -3.46 -8.78
C THR A 77 12.34 -4.55 -8.04
N ARG A 78 11.67 -5.33 -7.17
CA ARG A 78 12.25 -6.55 -6.60
C ARG A 78 12.48 -7.64 -7.67
N ARG A 79 11.53 -7.86 -8.58
CA ARG A 79 11.61 -8.87 -9.65
C ARG A 79 12.80 -8.64 -10.59
N GLU A 80 13.07 -7.39 -10.95
CA GLU A 80 14.22 -7.04 -11.81
C GLU A 80 15.57 -7.36 -11.14
N ASN A 81 15.66 -7.20 -9.83
CA ASN A 81 16.84 -7.54 -9.03
C ASN A 81 17.02 -9.05 -8.81
N THR A 82 15.98 -9.87 -9.04
CA THR A 82 15.96 -11.31 -8.70
C THR A 82 15.84 -12.22 -9.94
N LYS A 83 16.14 -11.72 -11.14
CA LYS A 83 15.89 -12.34 -12.48
C LYS A 83 16.38 -13.78 -12.72
N LYS A 84 17.09 -14.44 -11.81
CA LYS A 84 17.54 -15.83 -11.97
C LYS A 84 16.57 -16.78 -11.28
N ASN A 85 15.74 -17.46 -12.08
CA ASN A 85 15.00 -18.68 -11.73
C ASN A 85 13.76 -18.49 -10.86
N LEU A 86 12.68 -17.96 -11.44
CA LEU A 86 11.35 -18.09 -10.83
C LEU A 86 10.76 -19.46 -11.17
N PRO A 87 10.14 -20.18 -10.21
CA PRO A 87 9.47 -21.45 -10.46
C PRO A 87 8.31 -21.31 -11.46
N ASP A 88 7.94 -22.40 -12.13
CA ASP A 88 6.80 -22.42 -13.07
C ASP A 88 5.46 -22.06 -12.40
N ASP A 89 5.32 -22.27 -11.08
CA ASP A 89 4.14 -21.93 -10.28
C ASP A 89 4.14 -20.47 -9.75
N TYR A 90 4.95 -19.59 -10.33
CA TYR A 90 5.07 -18.22 -9.85
C TYR A 90 3.82 -17.38 -10.15
N VAL A 91 3.06 -17.05 -9.11
CA VAL A 91 1.89 -16.16 -9.22
C VAL A 91 2.28 -14.82 -9.86
N ALA A 92 1.54 -14.43 -10.91
CA ALA A 92 1.76 -13.19 -11.65
C ALA A 92 1.81 -11.99 -10.71
N VAL A 93 2.70 -11.04 -11.02
CA VAL A 93 2.93 -9.83 -10.19
C VAL A 93 1.63 -9.09 -9.96
N ASP A 94 0.80 -8.91 -10.99
CA ASP A 94 -0.50 -8.25 -10.86
C ASP A 94 -1.43 -8.93 -9.86
N ILE A 95 -1.43 -10.27 -9.84
CA ILE A 95 -2.28 -11.05 -8.92
C ILE A 95 -1.74 -10.95 -7.50
N LYS A 96 -0.42 -11.04 -7.29
CA LYS A 96 0.20 -10.83 -5.97
C LYS A 96 -0.07 -9.42 -5.44
N THR A 97 0.01 -8.40 -6.30
CA THR A 97 -0.30 -7.02 -5.93
C THR A 97 -1.76 -6.89 -5.54
N ALA A 98 -2.69 -7.40 -6.37
CA ALA A 98 -4.12 -7.32 -6.10
C ALA A 98 -4.50 -7.99 -4.77
N SER A 99 -3.94 -9.16 -4.47
CA SER A 99 -4.18 -9.84 -3.20
C SER A 99 -3.64 -9.06 -2.01
N LEU A 100 -2.45 -8.45 -2.14
CA LEU A 100 -1.87 -7.62 -1.09
C LEU A 100 -2.72 -6.37 -0.80
N VAL A 101 -3.17 -5.67 -1.86
CA VAL A 101 -4.09 -4.54 -1.75
C VAL A 101 -5.37 -4.99 -1.05
N GLY A 102 -6.00 -6.08 -1.50
CA GLY A 102 -7.24 -6.58 -0.91
C GLY A 102 -7.14 -6.89 0.59
N ILE A 103 -6.03 -7.50 1.03
CA ILE A 103 -5.79 -7.79 2.46
C ILE A 103 -5.68 -6.48 3.27
N ILE A 104 -4.90 -5.51 2.77
CA ILE A 104 -4.71 -4.20 3.43
C ILE A 104 -6.03 -3.44 3.51
N MET A 105 -6.80 -3.41 2.42
CA MET A 105 -8.11 -2.77 2.33
C MET A 105 -9.09 -3.36 3.35
N TRP A 106 -9.18 -4.70 3.41
CA TRP A 106 -10.03 -5.38 4.36
C TRP A 106 -9.60 -5.09 5.80
N TRP A 107 -8.29 -5.12 6.10
CA TRP A 107 -7.76 -4.88 7.44
C TRP A 107 -8.10 -3.47 7.93
N ILE A 108 -7.89 -2.45 7.11
CA ILE A 108 -8.18 -1.06 7.50
C ILE A 108 -9.68 -0.83 7.71
N ARG A 109 -10.54 -1.51 6.94
CA ARG A 109 -12.00 -1.35 7.02
C ARG A 109 -12.65 -2.16 8.14
N ASN A 110 -12.23 -3.40 8.35
CA ASN A 110 -12.93 -4.38 9.18
C ASN A 110 -12.03 -5.11 10.19
N GLY A 111 -10.72 -5.06 10.00
CA GLY A 111 -9.75 -5.88 10.74
C GLY A 111 -8.95 -5.14 11.82
N LEU A 112 -9.33 -3.93 12.22
CA LEU A 112 -8.53 -3.07 13.11
C LEU A 112 -8.27 -3.65 14.52
N HIS A 113 -8.93 -4.74 14.90
CA HIS A 113 -8.63 -5.48 16.12
C HIS A 113 -7.32 -6.30 16.02
N PHE A 114 -6.81 -6.51 14.81
CA PHE A 114 -5.50 -7.10 14.56
C PHE A 114 -4.42 -6.03 14.48
N SER A 115 -3.27 -6.30 15.11
CA SER A 115 -2.10 -5.43 15.02
C SER A 115 -1.43 -5.51 13.64
N SER A 116 -0.67 -4.46 13.30
CA SER A 116 0.14 -4.41 12.08
C SER A 116 1.12 -5.58 11.99
N ASP A 117 1.79 -5.97 13.08
CA ASP A 117 2.70 -7.12 13.08
C ASP A 117 1.95 -8.44 12.82
N TYR A 118 0.76 -8.61 13.39
CA TYR A 118 -0.06 -9.79 13.14
C TYR A 118 -0.42 -9.89 11.65
N ILE A 119 -0.88 -8.81 11.04
CA ILE A 119 -1.23 -8.79 9.60
C ILE A 119 0.01 -8.99 8.72
N ALA A 120 1.14 -8.37 9.06
CA ALA A 120 2.41 -8.61 8.37
C ALA A 120 2.80 -10.09 8.39
N ASN A 121 2.59 -10.78 9.52
CA ASN A 121 2.81 -12.22 9.64
C ASN A 121 1.86 -13.03 8.74
N GLN A 122 0.56 -12.71 8.73
CA GLN A 122 -0.41 -13.41 7.87
C GLN A 122 -0.09 -13.24 6.38
N ILE A 123 0.26 -12.02 5.96
CA ILE A 123 0.72 -11.73 4.61
C ILE A 123 1.96 -12.55 4.28
N TYR A 124 2.95 -12.57 5.17
CA TYR A 124 4.17 -13.35 4.96
C TYR A 124 3.90 -14.85 4.78
N LEU A 125 3.01 -15.43 5.61
CA LEU A 125 2.61 -16.85 5.49
C LEU A 125 1.96 -17.16 4.14
N MET A 126 1.12 -16.26 3.62
CA MET A 126 0.45 -16.42 2.32
C MET A 126 1.42 -16.47 1.13
N TYR A 127 2.56 -15.78 1.23
CA TYR A 127 3.54 -15.68 0.13
C TYR A 127 4.78 -16.57 0.32
N LYS A 128 4.82 -17.36 1.40
CA LYS A 128 5.89 -18.33 1.70
C LYS A 128 5.54 -19.77 1.27
N GLY A 129 4.35 -19.97 0.70
CA GLY A 129 3.93 -21.22 0.07
C GLY A 129 4.67 -21.50 -1.22
#